data_AF-A0A9D2J727-F1
#
_entry.id   AF-A0A9D2J727-F1
#
_cell.length_a   1.000
_cell.length_b   1.000
_cell.length_c   1.000
_cell.angle_alpha   90.00
_cell.angle_beta   90.00
_cell.angle_gamma   90.00
#
_symmetry.space_group_name_H-M   'P 1'
#
loop_
_entity.id
_entity.type
_entity.pdbx_description
1 polymer ?
#
loop_
_entity_poly.entity_id
_entity_poly.type
_entity_poly.pdbx_seq_one_letter_code
_entity_poly.pdbx_strand_id
1 'polypeptide(L)'
;MAVVTMRQLLESGVHFGHQTRRWNPKMKRFIFTERNGIYIIDLQQSLQDIDRAYEFVKETVAHGGTILFIGTKKQAQEAVAEQATRVGMPYVNQRWLGGMLTNFGTVSKRLQRLKELEEVDFDDVAASAYTKKELLMQRRERDKLSRTLGGIRDMAKLPSAVWVVDTKKEHLAVAEARKLNIPVVAILDTNCDPDEVDYPIPGNDDAIRAVSLLTRVVADGAAEGLVARHGGGDSAGTSDAEPLAEWERELLATHEEEKPAAPAAGTEAAAATAATETATPATDAAAPAETPAAEAAADAAAEVSPATADAPADAPAPDAAADAPAAEAAADAAAEAPATDATEAPAEDATGETAQD
;
A
#
# COMPACT_ATOMS: atom_id res chain seq x y z
N MET A 1 8.46 23.34 5.90
CA MET A 1 8.61 23.08 7.35
C MET A 1 8.98 21.61 7.45
N ALA A 2 10.16 21.25 7.97
CA ALA A 2 10.59 19.85 7.96
C ALA A 2 9.87 19.07 9.06
N VAL A 3 8.87 18.27 8.67
CA VAL A 3 8.02 17.48 9.58
C VAL A 3 8.80 16.34 10.26
N VAL A 4 9.91 15.92 9.66
CA VAL A 4 10.78 14.85 10.17
C VAL A 4 12.24 15.25 10.10
N THR A 5 12.99 14.91 11.14
CA THR A 5 14.44 15.11 11.18
C THR A 5 15.18 13.96 10.49
N MET A 6 16.36 14.24 9.92
CA MET A 6 17.23 13.19 9.34
C MET A 6 17.53 12.07 10.34
N ARG A 7 17.66 12.41 11.62
CA ARG A 7 17.87 11.46 12.71
C ARG A 7 16.71 10.47 12.85
N GLN A 8 15.47 10.94 12.81
CA GLN A 8 14.29 10.08 12.87
C GLN A 8 14.20 9.13 11.66
N LEU A 9 14.55 9.60 10.45
CA LEU A 9 14.64 8.75 9.26
C LEU A 9 15.74 7.68 9.40
N LEU A 10 16.86 8.03 10.03
CA LEU A 10 17.93 7.09 10.31
C LEU A 10 17.51 6.01 11.33
N GLU A 11 16.93 6.42 12.46
CA GLU A 11 16.51 5.54 13.56
C GLU A 11 15.39 4.57 13.17
N SER A 12 14.46 5.02 12.30
CA SER A 12 13.37 4.21 11.75
C SER A 12 13.83 3.23 10.65
N GLY A 13 15.02 3.44 10.08
CA GLY A 13 15.60 2.56 9.06
C GLY A 13 15.13 2.84 7.63
N VAL A 14 14.72 4.08 7.33
CA VAL A 14 14.27 4.51 5.98
C VAL A 14 15.41 4.44 4.94
N HIS A 15 16.66 4.57 5.39
CA HIS A 15 17.84 4.59 4.53
C HIS A 15 18.25 3.22 3.98
N PHE A 16 17.70 2.12 4.49
CA PHE A 16 18.00 0.79 3.97
C PHE A 16 17.19 0.51 2.71
N GLY A 17 17.84 0.12 1.63
CA GLY A 17 17.19 -0.43 0.46
C GLY A 17 17.30 -1.95 0.37
N HIS A 18 17.10 -2.49 -0.83
CA HIS A 18 17.23 -3.91 -1.12
C HIS A 18 18.67 -4.33 -1.46
N GLN A 19 18.84 -5.65 -1.63
CA GLN A 19 20.07 -6.27 -2.11
C GLN A 19 20.45 -5.79 -3.51
N THR A 20 21.75 -5.69 -3.78
CA THR A 20 22.29 -5.15 -5.05
C THR A 20 21.85 -5.89 -6.31
N ARG A 21 21.50 -7.17 -6.21
CA ARG A 21 20.95 -7.95 -7.32
C ARG A 21 19.51 -7.58 -7.73
N ARG A 22 18.77 -6.83 -6.91
CA ARG A 22 17.33 -6.55 -7.11
C ARG A 22 17.03 -5.10 -7.48
N TRP A 23 18.04 -4.29 -7.73
CA TRP A 23 17.86 -2.85 -7.95
C TRP A 23 17.42 -2.50 -9.38
N ASN A 24 16.79 -1.33 -9.50
CA ASN A 24 16.46 -0.70 -10.77
C ASN A 24 17.54 0.35 -11.11
N PRO A 25 18.18 0.29 -12.30
CA PRO A 25 19.19 1.26 -12.72
C PRO A 25 18.74 2.73 -12.67
N LYS A 26 17.44 3.02 -12.85
CA LYS A 26 16.89 4.37 -12.77
C LYS A 26 16.92 4.96 -11.35
N MET A 27 16.92 4.10 -10.33
CA MET A 27 17.05 4.52 -8.93
C MET A 27 18.47 4.97 -8.57
N LYS A 28 19.46 4.86 -9.48
CA LYS A 28 20.85 5.28 -9.24
C LYS A 28 20.97 6.71 -8.68
N ARG A 29 20.07 7.62 -9.08
CA ARG A 29 20.07 9.01 -8.60
C ARG A 29 19.78 9.15 -7.10
N PHE A 30 18.97 8.24 -6.54
CA PHE A 30 18.56 8.27 -5.13
C PHE A 30 19.40 7.36 -4.23
N ILE A 31 20.28 6.54 -4.80
CA ILE A 31 21.16 5.64 -4.07
C ILE A 31 22.46 6.37 -3.72
N PHE A 32 22.80 6.39 -2.43
CA PHE A 32 24.01 7.01 -1.92
C PHE A 32 25.23 6.09 -2.06
N THR A 33 25.17 4.89 -1.49
CA THR A 33 26.28 3.93 -1.51
C THR A 33 25.79 2.50 -1.29
N GLU A 34 26.68 1.52 -1.40
CA GLU A 34 26.45 0.12 -1.06
C GLU A 34 27.26 -0.26 0.18
N ARG A 35 26.63 -0.98 1.13
CA ARG A 35 27.33 -1.56 2.28
C ARG A 35 26.80 -2.96 2.54
N ASN A 36 27.70 -3.94 2.66
CA ASN A 36 27.35 -5.34 2.93
C ASN A 36 26.33 -5.92 1.92
N GLY A 37 26.39 -5.52 0.65
CA GLY A 37 25.48 -5.98 -0.39
C GLY A 37 24.07 -5.38 -0.35
N ILE A 38 23.84 -4.35 0.47
CA ILE A 38 22.59 -3.59 0.57
C ILE A 38 22.85 -2.15 0.10
N TYR A 39 21.95 -1.63 -0.73
CA TYR A 39 21.99 -0.23 -1.13
C TYR A 39 21.47 0.67 -0.01
N ILE A 40 22.15 1.80 0.18
CA ILE A 40 21.78 2.85 1.12
C ILE A 40 21.19 4.00 0.32
N ILE A 41 19.99 4.42 0.69
CA ILE A 41 19.25 5.51 0.05
C ILE A 41 19.74 6.85 0.62
N ASP A 42 19.84 7.86 -0.23
CA ASP A 42 20.23 9.22 0.16
C ASP A 42 19.10 9.93 0.91
N LEU A 43 19.24 10.02 2.24
CA LEU A 43 18.27 10.68 3.11
C LEU A 43 18.13 12.19 2.86
N GLN A 44 19.13 12.86 2.27
CA GLN A 44 19.00 14.28 1.96
C GLN A 44 17.98 14.50 0.83
N GLN A 45 18.02 13.63 -0.19
CA GLN A 45 17.01 13.61 -1.24
C GLN A 45 15.65 13.20 -0.68
N SER A 46 15.61 12.16 0.17
CA SER A 46 14.36 11.76 0.85
C SER A 46 13.70 12.93 1.60
N LEU A 47 14.47 13.75 2.33
CA LEU A 47 13.89 14.91 3.04
C LEU A 47 13.29 15.95 2.08
N GLN A 48 14.00 16.27 0.99
CA GLN A 48 13.49 17.23 0.00
C GLN A 48 12.22 16.71 -0.69
N ASP A 49 12.18 15.42 -1.00
CA ASP A 49 11.04 14.80 -1.66
C ASP A 49 9.86 14.58 -0.71
N ILE A 50 10.11 14.31 0.58
CA ILE A 50 9.09 14.31 1.63
C ILE A 50 8.46 15.70 1.73
N ASP A 51 9.25 16.77 1.76
CA ASP A 51 8.71 18.13 1.84
C ASP A 51 7.83 18.48 0.62
N ARG A 52 8.24 18.05 -0.59
CA ARG A 52 7.44 18.23 -1.83
C ARG A 52 6.13 17.44 -1.79
N ALA A 53 6.20 16.17 -1.38
CA ALA A 53 5.01 15.32 -1.27
C ALA A 53 4.05 15.83 -0.20
N TYR A 54 4.58 16.32 0.92
CA TYR A 54 3.82 16.88 2.02
C TYR A 54 3.04 18.13 1.59
N GLU A 55 3.70 19.06 0.90
CA GLU A 55 3.05 20.28 0.39
C GLU A 55 1.92 19.92 -0.60
N PHE A 56 2.17 19.01 -1.53
CA PHE A 56 1.17 18.54 -2.49
C PHE A 56 -0.04 17.90 -1.81
N VAL A 57 0.20 17.05 -0.81
CA VAL A 57 -0.86 16.37 -0.03
C VAL A 57 -1.70 17.40 0.73
N LYS A 58 -1.04 18.34 1.40
CA LYS A 58 -1.71 19.43 2.14
C LYS A 58 -2.56 20.28 1.21
N GLU A 59 -2.01 20.68 0.05
CA GLU A 59 -2.72 21.46 -0.95
C GLU A 59 -3.93 20.70 -1.49
N THR A 60 -3.77 19.42 -1.87
CA THR A 60 -4.86 18.59 -2.41
C THR A 60 -6.03 18.48 -1.44
N VAL A 61 -5.74 18.27 -0.15
CA VAL A 61 -6.78 18.12 0.88
C VAL A 61 -7.39 19.46 1.27
N ALA A 62 -6.62 20.55 1.27
CA ALA A 62 -7.13 21.90 1.49
C ALA A 62 -8.15 22.31 0.41
N HIS A 63 -7.93 21.90 -0.84
CA HIS A 63 -8.89 22.07 -1.95
C HIS A 63 -10.11 21.14 -1.86
N GLY A 64 -10.18 20.29 -0.84
CA GLY A 64 -11.30 19.35 -0.62
C GLY A 64 -11.19 18.03 -1.38
N GLY A 65 -10.01 17.69 -1.90
CA GLY A 65 -9.72 16.40 -2.50
C GLY A 65 -9.58 15.29 -1.46
N THR A 66 -9.77 14.04 -1.89
CA THR A 66 -9.58 12.84 -1.07
C THR A 66 -8.30 12.11 -1.45
N ILE A 67 -7.61 11.56 -0.45
CA ILE A 67 -6.40 10.76 -0.65
C ILE A 67 -6.71 9.30 -0.34
N LEU A 68 -6.42 8.41 -1.30
CA LEU A 68 -6.56 6.97 -1.10
C LEU A 68 -5.24 6.38 -0.61
N PHE A 69 -5.22 5.81 0.59
CA PHE A 69 -4.04 5.15 1.14
C PHE A 69 -4.01 3.67 0.74
N ILE A 70 -2.93 3.21 0.11
CA ILE A 70 -2.81 1.84 -0.39
C ILE A 70 -1.56 1.19 0.21
N GLY A 71 -1.74 0.06 0.87
CA GLY A 71 -0.63 -0.77 1.36
C GLY A 71 -1.10 -2.18 1.67
N THR A 72 -0.90 -3.11 0.73
CA THR A 72 -1.27 -4.53 0.87
C THR A 72 -0.14 -5.37 1.47
N LYS A 73 1.09 -4.84 1.47
CA LYS A 73 2.26 -5.44 2.09
C LYS A 73 2.05 -5.61 3.59
N LYS A 74 2.43 -6.77 4.15
CA LYS A 74 2.17 -7.14 5.57
C LYS A 74 2.66 -6.07 6.55
N GLN A 75 3.80 -5.46 6.25
CA GLN A 75 4.43 -4.43 7.07
C GLN A 75 3.73 -3.06 7.00
N ALA A 76 2.89 -2.85 5.99
CA ALA A 76 2.15 -1.62 5.74
C ALA A 76 0.67 -1.69 6.16
N GLN A 77 0.08 -2.89 6.24
CA GLN A 77 -1.38 -3.06 6.39
C GLN A 77 -1.95 -2.34 7.62
N GLU A 78 -1.28 -2.49 8.77
CA GLU A 78 -1.72 -1.90 10.04
C GLU A 78 -1.48 -0.39 10.05
N ALA A 79 -0.28 0.05 9.68
CA ALA A 79 0.08 1.46 9.62
C ALA A 79 -0.85 2.26 8.68
N VAL A 80 -1.16 1.72 7.50
CA VAL A 80 -2.08 2.37 6.55
C VAL A 80 -3.51 2.44 7.10
N ALA A 81 -4.01 1.36 7.70
CA ALA A 81 -5.37 1.33 8.22
C ALA A 81 -5.54 2.28 9.42
N GLU A 82 -4.61 2.26 10.37
CA GLU A 82 -4.64 3.11 11.56
C GLU A 82 -4.56 4.59 11.19
N GLN A 83 -3.57 4.97 10.37
CA GLN A 83 -3.35 6.37 10.01
C GLN A 83 -4.45 6.95 9.12
N ALA A 84 -4.97 6.15 8.17
CA ALA A 84 -6.08 6.61 7.33
C ALA A 84 -7.38 6.73 8.13
N THR A 85 -7.65 5.80 9.05
CA THR A 85 -8.83 5.89 9.94
C THR A 85 -8.73 7.10 10.86
N ARG A 86 -7.55 7.41 11.39
CA ARG A 86 -7.30 8.60 12.21
C ARG A 86 -7.65 9.91 11.48
N VAL A 87 -7.38 9.99 10.18
CA VAL A 87 -7.61 11.20 9.36
C VAL A 87 -8.95 11.17 8.63
N GLY A 88 -9.70 10.06 8.70
CA GLY A 88 -10.98 9.90 8.00
C GLY A 88 -10.86 9.77 6.48
N MET A 89 -9.71 9.30 5.99
CA MET A 89 -9.44 9.12 4.56
C MET A 89 -9.62 7.65 4.12
N PRO A 90 -10.00 7.39 2.86
CA PRO A 90 -10.20 6.03 2.38
C PRO A 90 -8.87 5.25 2.29
N TYR A 91 -8.93 3.94 2.53
CA TYR A 91 -7.75 3.08 2.49
C TYR A 91 -8.00 1.67 1.94
N VAL A 92 -6.92 1.03 1.48
CA VAL A 92 -6.89 -0.37 1.05
C VAL A 92 -5.68 -1.06 1.67
N ASN A 93 -5.92 -1.94 2.64
CA ASN A 93 -4.86 -2.65 3.38
C ASN A 93 -4.77 -4.15 3.07
N GLN A 94 -5.80 -4.76 2.49
CA GLN A 94 -5.81 -6.21 2.23
C GLN A 94 -5.31 -6.56 0.83
N ARG A 95 -6.14 -6.33 -0.21
CA ARG A 95 -5.82 -6.70 -1.59
C ARG A 95 -6.43 -5.69 -2.55
N TRP A 96 -5.63 -5.23 -3.49
CA TRP A 96 -6.11 -4.47 -4.64
C TRP A 96 -6.88 -5.39 -5.60
N LEU A 97 -8.14 -5.08 -5.87
CA LEU A 97 -8.91 -5.72 -6.93
C LEU A 97 -8.68 -4.91 -8.21
N GLY A 98 -8.23 -5.55 -9.28
CA GLY A 98 -8.08 -4.89 -10.57
C GLY A 98 -9.42 -4.28 -11.03
N GLY A 99 -9.37 -3.03 -11.47
CA GLY A 99 -10.56 -2.26 -11.83
C GLY A 99 -11.15 -1.44 -10.69
N MET A 100 -10.46 -1.32 -9.55
CA MET A 100 -10.94 -0.53 -8.40
C MET A 100 -11.15 0.94 -8.75
N LEU A 101 -10.25 1.54 -9.52
CA LEU A 101 -10.37 2.92 -9.97
C LEU A 101 -10.97 3.00 -11.36
N THR A 102 -10.48 2.15 -12.28
CA THR A 102 -10.89 2.21 -13.70
C THR A 102 -12.30 1.70 -13.97
N ASN A 103 -12.84 0.82 -13.13
CA ASN A 103 -14.21 0.31 -13.20
C ASN A 103 -14.98 0.59 -11.89
N PHE A 104 -14.92 1.85 -11.43
CA PHE A 104 -15.55 2.26 -10.18
C PHE A 104 -17.06 2.01 -10.14
N GLY A 105 -17.76 2.08 -11.28
CA GLY A 105 -19.19 1.78 -11.35
C GLY A 105 -19.54 0.35 -10.91
N THR A 106 -18.67 -0.63 -11.15
CA THR A 106 -18.88 -2.02 -10.68
C THR A 106 -18.52 -2.18 -9.21
N VAL A 107 -17.46 -1.51 -8.75
CA VAL A 107 -17.06 -1.53 -7.33
C VAL A 107 -18.08 -0.81 -6.45
N SER A 108 -18.62 0.31 -6.91
CA SER A 108 -19.69 1.05 -6.23
C SER A 108 -20.94 0.18 -6.01
N LYS A 109 -21.34 -0.65 -6.97
CA LYS A 109 -22.42 -1.64 -6.77
C LYS A 109 -22.10 -2.65 -5.68
N ARG A 110 -20.83 -3.08 -5.56
CA ARG A 110 -20.39 -3.99 -4.49
C ARG A 110 -20.34 -3.30 -3.13
N LEU A 111 -20.03 -2.00 -3.09
CA LEU A 111 -20.13 -1.17 -1.89
C LEU A 111 -21.57 -0.97 -1.45
N GLN A 112 -22.49 -0.73 -2.38
CA GLN A 112 -23.91 -0.66 -2.07
C GLN A 112 -24.43 -2.00 -1.53
N ARG A 113 -24.00 -3.12 -2.14
CA ARG A 113 -24.29 -4.46 -1.61
C ARG A 113 -23.74 -4.68 -0.20
N LEU A 114 -22.56 -4.13 0.12
CA LEU A 114 -22.02 -4.20 1.48
C LEU A 114 -22.90 -3.41 2.46
N LYS A 115 -23.35 -2.21 2.09
CA LYS A 115 -24.27 -1.41 2.92
C LYS A 115 -25.61 -2.11 3.15
N GLU A 116 -26.20 -2.68 2.10
CA GLU A 116 -27.41 -3.52 2.20
C GLU A 116 -27.21 -4.69 3.18
N LEU A 117 -26.05 -5.36 3.12
CA LEU A 117 -25.75 -6.48 4.01
C LEU A 117 -25.46 -6.05 5.45
N GLU A 118 -25.03 -4.81 5.68
CA GLU A 118 -24.85 -4.23 7.02
C GLU A 118 -26.20 -3.88 7.67
N GLU A 119 -27.23 -3.59 6.88
CA GLU A 119 -28.60 -3.32 7.35
C GLU A 119 -29.37 -4.60 7.73
N VAL A 120 -28.90 -5.79 7.34
CA VAL A 120 -29.56 -7.06 7.65
C VAL A 120 -29.22 -7.54 9.06
N ASP A 121 -30.25 -7.74 9.88
CA ASP A 121 -30.11 -8.39 11.19
C ASP A 121 -29.88 -9.91 11.04
N PHE A 122 -28.61 -10.32 11.11
CA PHE A 122 -28.23 -11.73 10.94
C PHE A 122 -28.61 -12.65 12.11
N ASP A 123 -28.92 -12.08 13.27
CA ASP A 123 -29.22 -12.83 14.50
C ASP A 123 -30.72 -13.08 14.67
N ASP A 124 -31.58 -12.27 14.05
CA ASP A 124 -33.03 -12.47 14.04
C ASP A 124 -33.52 -13.15 12.76
N VAL A 125 -33.64 -14.47 12.81
CA VAL A 125 -34.15 -15.31 11.71
C VAL A 125 -35.64 -15.06 11.44
N ALA A 126 -36.41 -14.65 12.44
CA ALA A 126 -37.86 -14.45 12.31
C ALA A 126 -38.19 -13.12 11.62
N ALA A 127 -37.41 -12.07 11.89
CA ALA A 127 -37.58 -10.76 11.27
C ALA A 127 -37.02 -10.68 9.84
N SER A 128 -35.96 -11.44 9.54
CA SER A 128 -35.21 -11.31 8.29
C SER A 128 -35.80 -12.07 7.09
N ALA A 129 -36.87 -12.86 7.27
CA ALA A 129 -37.53 -13.66 6.23
C ALA A 129 -36.61 -14.64 5.45
N TYR A 130 -35.39 -14.85 5.92
CA TYR A 130 -34.38 -15.72 5.30
C TYR A 130 -34.23 -17.03 6.07
N THR A 131 -33.83 -18.09 5.37
CA THR A 131 -33.43 -19.34 6.03
C THR A 131 -32.08 -19.17 6.75
N LYS A 132 -31.83 -19.98 7.79
CA LYS A 132 -30.54 -20.00 8.51
C LYS A 132 -29.33 -20.20 7.58
N LYS A 133 -29.52 -20.98 6.50
CA LYS A 133 -28.47 -21.22 5.51
C LYS A 133 -28.18 -19.97 4.68
N GLU A 134 -29.21 -19.24 4.28
CA GLU A 134 -29.08 -17.98 3.54
C GLU A 134 -28.44 -16.90 4.40
N LEU A 135 -28.85 -16.76 5.67
CA LEU A 135 -28.22 -15.83 6.62
C LEU A 135 -26.73 -16.13 6.83
N LEU A 136 -26.36 -17.41 6.93
CA LEU A 136 -24.95 -17.79 7.03
C LEU A 136 -24.17 -17.42 5.75
N MET A 137 -24.77 -17.60 4.58
CA MET A 137 -24.13 -17.23 3.30
C MET A 137 -23.97 -15.71 3.17
N GLN A 138 -25.00 -14.95 3.53
CA GLN A 138 -24.97 -13.48 3.52
C GLN A 138 -23.96 -12.95 4.55
N ARG A 139 -23.87 -13.53 5.76
CA ARG A 139 -22.85 -13.17 6.75
C ARG A 139 -21.43 -13.37 6.21
N ARG A 140 -21.16 -14.52 5.57
CA ARG A 140 -19.87 -14.79 4.92
C ARG A 140 -19.58 -13.83 3.76
N GLU A 141 -20.61 -13.46 3.00
CA GLU A 141 -20.50 -12.45 1.94
C GLU A 141 -20.12 -11.08 2.53
N ARG A 142 -20.81 -10.65 3.59
CA ARG A 142 -20.54 -9.41 4.34
C ARG A 142 -19.12 -9.41 4.89
N ASP A 143 -18.70 -10.46 5.58
CA ASP A 143 -17.34 -10.59 6.15
C ASP A 143 -16.27 -10.47 5.06
N LYS A 144 -16.49 -11.12 3.91
CA LYS A 144 -15.57 -11.08 2.77
C LYS A 144 -15.51 -9.67 2.15
N LEU A 145 -16.66 -9.04 1.92
CA LEU A 145 -16.74 -7.70 1.35
C LEU A 145 -16.14 -6.66 2.30
N SER A 146 -16.51 -6.68 3.59
CA SER A 146 -15.99 -5.79 4.63
C SER A 146 -14.47 -5.90 4.74
N ARG A 147 -13.92 -7.11 4.72
CA ARG A 147 -12.47 -7.31 4.73
C ARG A 147 -11.76 -6.64 3.54
N THR A 148 -12.34 -6.73 2.34
CA THR A 148 -11.67 -6.22 1.12
C THR A 148 -11.95 -4.76 0.80
N LEU A 149 -13.17 -4.27 1.10
CA LEU A 149 -13.68 -2.98 0.67
C LEU A 149 -14.02 -2.05 1.85
N GLY A 150 -13.83 -2.49 3.10
CA GLY A 150 -14.19 -1.71 4.29
C GLY A 150 -13.55 -0.33 4.32
N GLY A 151 -12.27 -0.21 3.93
CA GLY A 151 -11.58 1.07 3.92
C GLY A 151 -12.02 2.03 2.79
N ILE A 152 -12.78 1.57 1.80
CA ILE A 152 -13.38 2.42 0.75
C ILE A 152 -14.91 2.48 0.87
N ARG A 153 -15.48 2.06 2.01
CA ARG A 153 -16.93 1.98 2.24
C ARG A 153 -17.65 3.31 2.02
N ASP A 154 -17.04 4.39 2.50
CA ASP A 154 -17.64 5.72 2.52
C ASP A 154 -17.23 6.55 1.28
N MET A 155 -16.47 5.95 0.35
CA MET A 155 -16.00 6.61 -0.86
C MET A 155 -17.12 6.69 -1.92
N ALA A 156 -17.60 7.90 -2.18
CA ALA A 156 -18.63 8.16 -3.20
C ALA A 156 -18.07 8.55 -4.57
N LYS A 157 -16.87 9.14 -4.61
CA LYS A 157 -16.20 9.65 -5.82
C LYS A 157 -14.79 9.09 -5.92
N LEU A 158 -14.20 9.17 -7.10
CA LEU A 158 -12.80 8.81 -7.31
C LEU A 158 -11.87 9.71 -6.46
N PRO A 159 -10.74 9.17 -5.96
CA PRO A 159 -9.79 9.94 -5.19
C PRO A 159 -9.07 10.99 -6.06
N SER A 160 -8.68 12.10 -5.43
CA SER A 160 -7.93 13.18 -6.07
C SER A 160 -6.43 12.88 -6.14
N ALA A 161 -5.91 12.11 -5.19
CA ALA A 161 -4.54 11.61 -5.18
C ALA A 161 -4.48 10.22 -4.53
N VAL A 162 -3.41 9.47 -4.83
CA VAL A 162 -3.19 8.14 -4.26
C VAL A 162 -1.84 8.09 -3.55
N TRP A 163 -1.84 7.58 -2.33
CA TRP A 163 -0.63 7.22 -1.58
C TRP A 163 -0.39 5.72 -1.67
N VAL A 164 0.78 5.32 -2.15
CA VAL A 164 1.14 3.90 -2.36
C VAL A 164 2.39 3.51 -1.59
N VAL A 165 2.30 2.41 -0.83
CA VAL A 165 3.45 1.73 -0.25
C VAL A 165 3.87 0.59 -1.17
N ASP A 166 5.12 0.59 -1.65
CA ASP A 166 5.71 -0.39 -2.58
C ASP A 166 5.03 -0.42 -3.96
N THR A 167 5.52 0.36 -4.93
CA THR A 167 4.91 0.42 -6.27
C THR A 167 5.01 -0.89 -7.05
N LYS A 168 6.00 -1.73 -6.75
CA LYS A 168 6.19 -3.01 -7.44
C LYS A 168 5.13 -4.02 -7.03
N LYS A 169 4.83 -4.08 -5.73
CA LYS A 169 3.78 -4.94 -5.21
C LYS A 169 2.39 -4.42 -5.59
N GLU A 170 2.22 -3.10 -5.68
CA GLU A 170 0.96 -2.39 -5.95
C GLU A 170 0.86 -1.88 -7.41
N HIS A 171 1.58 -2.50 -8.35
CA HIS A 171 1.65 -2.06 -9.76
C HIS A 171 0.29 -1.89 -10.44
N LEU A 172 -0.72 -2.69 -10.09
CA LEU A 172 -2.08 -2.54 -10.62
C LEU A 172 -2.71 -1.21 -10.20
N ALA A 173 -2.53 -0.81 -8.93
CA ALA A 173 -3.06 0.46 -8.43
C ALA A 173 -2.39 1.65 -9.12
N VAL A 174 -1.06 1.59 -9.26
CA VAL A 174 -0.27 2.61 -9.95
C VAL A 174 -0.67 2.72 -11.42
N ALA A 175 -0.79 1.58 -12.13
CA ALA A 175 -1.21 1.57 -13.52
C ALA A 175 -2.63 2.12 -13.74
N GLU A 176 -3.57 1.80 -12.85
CA GLU A 176 -4.93 2.34 -12.88
C GLU A 176 -4.96 3.84 -12.59
N ALA A 177 -4.23 4.31 -11.58
CA ALA A 177 -4.13 5.72 -11.23
C ALA A 177 -3.56 6.54 -12.40
N ARG A 178 -2.45 6.08 -12.99
CA ARG A 178 -1.84 6.71 -14.17
C ARG A 178 -2.78 6.78 -15.36
N LYS A 179 -3.56 5.71 -15.61
CA LYS A 179 -4.54 5.68 -16.72
C LYS A 179 -5.65 6.71 -16.55
N LEU A 180 -6.00 7.05 -15.31
CA LEU A 180 -7.01 8.06 -14.98
C LEU A 180 -6.41 9.45 -14.71
N ASN A 181 -5.09 9.61 -14.90
CA ASN A 181 -4.37 10.85 -14.59
C ASN A 181 -4.51 11.30 -13.14
N ILE A 182 -4.64 10.36 -12.21
CA ILE A 182 -4.64 10.62 -10.78
C ILE A 182 -3.18 10.67 -10.29
N PRO A 183 -2.73 11.78 -9.67
CA PRO A 183 -1.38 11.89 -9.16
C PRO A 183 -1.03 10.80 -8.14
N VAL A 184 0.16 10.22 -8.30
CA VAL A 184 0.67 9.14 -7.44
C VAL A 184 1.79 9.67 -6.55
N VAL A 185 1.60 9.54 -5.24
CA VAL A 185 2.62 9.75 -4.22
C VAL A 185 3.01 8.37 -3.68
N ALA A 186 4.29 8.02 -3.66
CA ALA A 186 4.68 6.67 -3.25
C ALA A 186 6.04 6.58 -2.56
N ILE A 187 6.19 5.58 -1.69
CA ILE A 187 7.48 5.16 -1.16
C ILE A 187 8.21 4.36 -2.24
N LEU A 188 9.42 4.79 -2.59
CA LEU A 188 10.27 4.11 -3.56
C LEU A 188 11.50 3.51 -2.91
N ASP A 189 11.57 2.18 -2.89
CA ASP A 189 12.80 1.46 -2.65
C ASP A 189 13.60 1.31 -3.97
N THR A 190 14.85 0.91 -3.83
CA THR A 190 15.85 0.63 -4.86
C THR A 190 15.40 -0.29 -6.00
N ASN A 191 14.34 -1.09 -5.83
CA ASN A 191 13.82 -2.02 -6.84
C ASN A 191 12.66 -1.44 -7.69
N CYS A 192 12.16 -0.26 -7.34
CA CYS A 192 11.01 0.40 -7.97
C CYS A 192 11.43 1.27 -9.17
N ASP A 193 10.50 1.57 -10.09
CA ASP A 193 10.74 2.54 -11.17
C ASP A 193 10.25 3.94 -10.73
N PRO A 194 11.13 4.95 -10.65
CA PRO A 194 10.74 6.27 -10.22
C PRO A 194 9.99 7.09 -11.28
N ASP A 195 9.89 6.62 -12.52
CA ASP A 195 9.18 7.33 -13.60
C ASP A 195 7.67 7.05 -13.58
N GLU A 196 7.21 6.08 -12.78
CA GLU A 196 5.80 5.74 -12.63
C GLU A 196 5.09 6.57 -11.55
N VAL A 197 5.82 7.42 -10.83
CA VAL A 197 5.36 8.16 -9.65
C VAL A 197 5.64 9.64 -9.83
N ASP A 198 4.63 10.47 -9.58
CA ASP A 198 4.72 11.93 -9.74
C ASP A 198 5.46 12.57 -8.56
N TYR A 199 5.17 12.11 -7.34
CA TYR A 199 5.80 12.56 -6.10
C TYR A 199 6.52 11.38 -5.41
N PRO A 200 7.73 11.04 -5.88
CA PRO A 200 8.49 9.91 -5.34
C PRO A 200 9.08 10.26 -3.97
N ILE A 201 8.93 9.39 -2.97
CA ILE A 201 9.63 9.49 -1.69
C ILE A 201 10.64 8.34 -1.59
N PRO A 202 11.94 8.57 -1.81
CA PRO A 202 12.95 7.54 -1.67
C PRO A 202 13.00 7.02 -0.21
N GLY A 203 12.80 5.73 -0.01
CA GLY A 203 12.78 5.15 1.32
C GLY A 203 12.52 3.64 1.36
N ASN A 204 12.74 3.06 2.54
CA ASN A 204 12.51 1.65 2.81
C ASN A 204 11.01 1.33 2.92
N ASP A 205 10.55 0.33 2.16
CA ASP A 205 9.16 -0.15 2.19
C ASP A 205 8.99 -1.49 2.95
N ASP A 206 10.09 -2.12 3.39
CA ASP A 206 10.10 -3.41 4.10
C ASP A 206 10.06 -3.25 5.63
N ALA A 207 10.58 -2.14 6.16
CA ALA A 207 10.62 -1.90 7.60
C ALA A 207 9.31 -1.28 8.10
N ILE A 208 8.66 -1.95 9.06
CA ILE A 208 7.42 -1.47 9.71
C ILE A 208 7.60 -0.04 10.26
N ARG A 209 8.74 0.23 10.92
CA ARG A 209 9.03 1.56 11.49
C ARG A 209 9.19 2.63 10.41
N ALA A 210 9.79 2.31 9.27
CA ALA A 210 9.95 3.24 8.16
C ALA A 210 8.60 3.55 7.50
N VAL A 211 7.83 2.52 7.17
CA VAL A 211 6.49 2.66 6.55
C VAL A 211 5.54 3.42 7.48
N SER A 212 5.53 3.08 8.78
CA SER A 212 4.70 3.78 9.78
C SER A 212 5.08 5.26 9.88
N LEU A 213 6.38 5.59 9.95
CA LEU A 213 6.84 6.98 10.00
C LEU A 213 6.41 7.76 8.74
N LEU A 214 6.69 7.24 7.55
CA LEU A 214 6.37 7.91 6.29
C LEU A 214 4.85 8.06 6.08
N THR A 215 4.09 7.01 6.38
CA THR A 215 2.63 7.05 6.28
C THR A 215 2.03 8.04 7.28
N ARG A 216 2.58 8.12 8.51
CA ARG A 216 2.15 9.10 9.51
C ARG A 216 2.39 10.53 9.03
N VAL A 217 3.55 10.81 8.43
CA VAL A 217 3.88 12.16 7.90
C VAL A 217 2.91 12.58 6.81
N VAL A 218 2.58 11.68 5.88
CA VAL A 218 1.60 11.94 4.82
C VAL A 218 0.20 12.14 5.43
N ALA A 219 -0.17 11.34 6.41
CA ALA A 219 -1.44 11.47 7.12
C ALA A 219 -1.54 12.79 7.91
N ASP A 220 -0.47 13.22 8.57
CA ASP A 220 -0.40 14.51 9.27
C ASP A 220 -0.56 15.68 8.28
N GLY A 221 0.02 15.58 7.08
CA GLY A 221 -0.18 16.58 6.01
C GLY A 221 -1.63 16.64 5.52
N ALA A 222 -2.30 15.49 5.42
CA ALA A 222 -3.71 15.44 5.10
C ALA A 222 -4.57 16.04 6.24
N ALA A 223 -4.25 15.77 7.50
CA ALA A 223 -4.93 16.36 8.65
C ALA A 223 -4.77 17.88 8.69
N GLU A 224 -3.57 18.41 8.47
CA GLU A 224 -3.33 19.85 8.35
C GLU A 224 -4.12 20.48 7.20
N GLY A 225 -4.21 19.79 6.05
CA GLY A 225 -5.02 20.23 4.92
C GLY A 225 -6.52 20.31 5.27
N LEU A 226 -7.04 19.33 6.02
CA LEU A 226 -8.42 19.36 6.52
C LEU A 226 -8.64 20.54 7.47
N VAL A 227 -7.74 20.75 8.44
CA VAL A 227 -7.82 21.88 9.37
C VAL A 227 -7.78 23.22 8.62
N ALA A 228 -6.90 23.36 7.62
CA ALA A 228 -6.84 24.58 6.80
C ALA A 228 -8.13 24.82 6.02
N ARG A 229 -8.77 23.77 5.51
CA ARG A 229 -10.07 23.84 4.83
C ARG A 229 -11.18 24.30 5.76
N HIS A 230 -11.24 23.76 6.98
CA HIS A 230 -12.25 24.13 7.97
C HIS A 230 -12.00 25.50 8.59
N GLY A 231 -10.73 25.85 8.87
CA GLY A 231 -10.32 27.14 9.41
C GLY A 231 -10.38 28.30 8.41
N GLY A 232 -10.30 28.01 7.10
CA GLY A 232 -10.53 28.98 6.02
C GLY A 232 -12.01 29.23 5.70
N GLY A 233 -12.92 28.53 6.39
CA GLY A 233 -14.35 28.46 6.10
C GLY A 233 -15.25 29.50 6.77
N ASP A 234 -14.72 30.59 7.33
CA ASP A 234 -15.52 31.72 7.86
C ASP A 234 -15.71 32.86 6.83
N SER A 235 -15.50 32.59 5.55
CA SER A 235 -15.73 33.54 4.46
C SER A 235 -16.21 32.88 3.18
N ALA A 236 -17.28 32.08 3.26
CA ALA A 236 -18.23 31.87 2.17
C ALA A 236 -19.47 31.16 2.71
N GLY A 237 -20.56 31.89 2.89
CA GLY A 237 -21.80 31.36 3.41
C GLY A 237 -22.42 30.28 2.53
N THR A 238 -22.82 29.17 3.15
CA THR A 238 -24.14 28.52 2.96
C THR A 238 -24.38 27.66 4.20
N SER A 239 -25.53 27.89 4.81
CA SER A 239 -26.07 27.23 5.99
C SER A 239 -26.33 25.74 5.75
N ASP A 240 -25.74 24.89 6.58
CA ASP A 240 -26.42 23.85 7.36
C ASP A 240 -25.37 23.20 8.27
N ALA A 241 -25.19 23.82 9.44
CA ALA A 241 -24.29 23.33 10.48
C ALA A 241 -25.08 22.41 11.41
N GLU A 242 -24.86 21.10 11.29
CA GLU A 242 -25.01 20.22 12.45
C GLU A 242 -23.86 20.52 13.43
N PRO A 243 -24.13 20.67 14.73
CA PRO A 243 -23.10 21.05 15.69
C PRO A 243 -22.06 19.92 15.85
N LEU A 244 -20.77 20.32 15.75
CA LEU A 244 -19.60 19.47 15.93
C LEU A 244 -19.69 18.57 17.17
N ALA A 245 -19.19 17.34 17.03
CA ALA A 245 -19.16 16.32 18.07
C ALA A 245 -18.03 16.59 19.08
N GLU A 246 -18.25 16.20 20.34
CA GLU A 246 -17.41 16.57 21.50
C GLU A 246 -15.93 16.20 21.36
N TRP A 247 -15.60 15.19 20.55
CA TRP A 247 -14.23 14.75 20.26
C TRP A 247 -13.43 15.79 19.44
N GLU A 248 -14.08 16.61 18.61
CA GLU A 248 -13.42 17.66 17.81
C GLU A 248 -13.01 18.86 18.66
N ARG A 249 -13.69 19.10 19.80
CA ARG A 249 -13.34 20.17 20.74
C ARG A 249 -12.14 19.82 21.60
N GLU A 250 -11.98 18.55 21.96
CA GLU A 250 -10.88 18.09 22.80
C GLU A 250 -9.53 18.13 22.06
N LEU A 251 -9.55 17.86 20.76
CA LEU A 251 -8.38 17.95 19.86
C LEU A 251 -7.93 19.40 19.61
N LEU A 252 -8.87 20.35 19.61
CA LEU A 252 -8.61 21.78 19.46
C LEU A 252 -8.01 22.39 20.75
N ALA A 253 -8.50 21.96 21.92
CA ALA A 253 -7.98 22.41 23.21
C ALA A 253 -6.55 21.92 23.49
N THR A 254 -6.24 20.66 23.12
CA THR A 254 -4.87 20.12 23.26
C THR A 254 -3.86 20.83 22.36
N HIS A 255 -4.29 21.30 21.18
CA HIS A 255 -3.45 22.09 20.28
C HIS A 255 -3.17 23.53 20.77
N GLU A 256 -4.05 24.11 21.60
CA GLU A 256 -3.83 25.45 22.17
C GLU A 256 -2.84 25.43 23.35
N GLU A 257 -2.81 24.35 24.14
CA GLU A 257 -1.91 24.24 25.30
C GLU A 257 -0.46 23.88 24.93
N GLU A 258 -0.21 23.21 23.79
CA GLU A 258 1.13 22.73 23.42
C GLU A 258 2.01 23.74 22.65
N LYS A 259 1.58 25.00 22.48
CA LYS A 259 2.43 26.03 21.84
C LYS A 259 3.45 26.61 22.84
N PRO A 260 4.77 26.34 22.71
CA PRO A 260 5.76 26.89 23.62
C PRO A 260 6.04 28.35 23.25
N ALA A 261 5.75 29.27 24.16
CA ALA A 261 6.18 30.66 24.05
C ALA A 261 7.71 30.76 24.20
N ALA A 262 8.40 31.19 23.15
CA ALA A 262 9.82 31.56 23.17
C ALA A 262 9.99 33.09 23.05
N PRO A 263 11.09 33.65 23.58
CA PRO A 263 11.06 34.88 24.38
C PRO A 263 11.55 36.14 23.66
N ALA A 264 11.18 37.31 24.17
CA ALA A 264 11.76 38.60 23.80
C ALA A 264 12.73 39.12 24.89
N ALA A 265 13.87 39.65 24.44
CA ALA A 265 15.02 40.05 25.23
C ALA A 265 14.88 41.44 25.90
N GLY A 266 15.61 41.64 27.00
CA GLY A 266 15.86 42.95 27.63
C GLY A 266 16.88 42.84 28.77
N THR A 267 18.03 43.47 28.56
CA THR A 267 19.28 43.48 29.35
C THR A 267 19.20 44.30 30.65
N GLU A 268 19.78 43.83 31.76
CA GLU A 268 20.63 44.66 32.65
C GLU A 268 21.48 43.83 33.62
N ALA A 269 22.66 44.39 33.91
CA ALA A 269 23.79 43.78 34.58
C ALA A 269 23.69 43.82 36.11
N ALA A 270 24.35 42.87 36.80
CA ALA A 270 25.48 43.14 37.71
C ALA A 270 25.64 42.09 38.82
N ALA A 271 26.88 41.59 38.90
CA ALA A 271 27.66 41.33 40.12
C ALA A 271 27.32 40.14 41.05
N ALA A 272 28.35 39.30 41.18
CA ALA A 272 29.03 38.92 42.42
C ALA A 272 28.94 37.44 42.87
N THR A 273 30.14 36.85 42.90
CA THR A 273 30.70 35.92 43.92
C THR A 273 30.10 34.50 43.99
N ALA A 274 30.82 33.48 43.50
CA ALA A 274 31.91 32.77 44.17
C ALA A 274 31.44 31.84 45.31
N ALA A 275 31.44 30.52 45.06
CA ALA A 275 32.02 29.50 45.95
C ALA A 275 31.91 28.11 45.31
N THR A 276 33.09 27.54 45.10
CA THR A 276 33.44 26.15 44.83
C THR A 276 32.98 25.24 45.97
N GLU A 277 32.55 24.01 45.68
CA GLU A 277 33.03 22.83 46.40
C GLU A 277 32.74 21.52 45.63
N THR A 278 33.84 20.91 45.20
CA THR A 278 34.00 19.51 44.79
C THR A 278 33.97 18.58 45.99
N ALA A 279 33.29 17.43 45.90
CA ALA A 279 33.78 16.14 46.42
C ALA A 279 32.84 14.97 46.04
N THR A 280 33.26 14.16 45.06
CA THR A 280 33.12 12.68 45.09
C THR A 280 34.28 12.11 45.94
N PRO A 281 34.41 10.80 46.23
CA PRO A 281 33.59 9.62 45.91
C PRO A 281 33.33 8.68 47.12
N ALA A 282 32.55 7.62 46.94
CA ALA A 282 32.70 6.39 47.73
C ALA A 282 32.36 5.16 46.87
N THR A 283 33.33 4.26 46.82
CA THR A 283 33.37 2.95 46.18
C THR A 283 33.27 1.89 47.27
N ASP A 284 32.50 0.82 47.07
CA ASP A 284 32.76 -0.50 47.66
C ASP A 284 31.99 -1.55 46.81
N ALA A 285 32.70 -2.39 46.03
CA ALA A 285 33.01 -3.81 46.27
C ALA A 285 31.77 -4.73 46.27
N ALA A 286 31.48 -5.54 45.24
CA ALA A 286 32.15 -6.77 44.76
C ALA A 286 31.91 -8.05 45.60
N ALA A 287 30.95 -8.87 45.13
CA ALA A 287 30.96 -10.35 44.98
C ALA A 287 30.86 -11.27 46.23
N PRO A 288 30.58 -12.61 46.10
CA PRO A 288 29.77 -13.38 45.12
C PRO A 288 28.89 -14.51 45.74
N ALA A 289 28.17 -15.23 44.85
CA ALA A 289 27.78 -16.67 44.89
C ALA A 289 26.78 -17.21 45.94
N GLU A 290 25.70 -17.85 45.47
CA GLU A 290 25.50 -19.32 45.57
C GLU A 290 24.18 -19.77 44.90
N THR A 291 24.33 -20.62 43.88
CA THR A 291 23.36 -21.64 43.43
C THR A 291 23.16 -22.71 44.50
N PRO A 292 22.05 -23.46 44.40
CA PRO A 292 22.18 -24.91 44.44
C PRO A 292 21.54 -25.59 43.21
N ALA A 293 22.31 -26.49 42.63
CA ALA A 293 21.88 -27.70 41.92
C ALA A 293 21.28 -28.70 42.95
N ALA A 294 20.62 -29.82 42.71
CA ALA A 294 20.15 -30.62 41.57
C ALA A 294 19.28 -31.75 42.17
N GLU A 295 18.33 -32.29 41.40
CA GLU A 295 17.85 -33.69 41.41
C GLU A 295 17.06 -33.84 40.10
N ALA A 296 17.50 -34.52 39.03
CA ALA A 296 18.02 -35.86 38.83
C ALA A 296 17.01 -36.98 39.18
N ALA A 297 16.19 -37.35 38.19
CA ALA A 297 15.73 -38.72 38.02
C ALA A 297 15.69 -39.04 36.52
N ALA A 298 16.58 -39.93 36.12
CA ALA A 298 16.61 -40.61 34.84
C ALA A 298 16.05 -42.02 35.03
N ASP A 299 15.26 -42.49 34.07
CA ASP A 299 14.97 -43.91 33.81
C ASP A 299 14.92 -44.01 32.27
N ALA A 300 16.04 -44.34 31.63
CA ALA A 300 16.53 -45.67 31.27
C ALA A 300 15.74 -46.33 30.12
N ALA A 301 16.54 -46.73 29.14
CA ALA A 301 16.21 -47.34 27.86
C ALA A 301 15.56 -48.72 27.96
N ALA A 302 14.79 -49.06 26.91
CA ALA A 302 14.76 -50.42 26.36
C ALA A 302 14.42 -50.38 24.86
N GLU A 303 15.43 -50.53 24.01
CA GLU A 303 15.32 -51.10 22.67
C GLU A 303 14.88 -52.57 22.77
N VAL A 304 13.99 -53.05 21.91
CA VAL A 304 14.12 -54.37 21.24
C VAL A 304 13.27 -54.35 19.95
N SER A 305 13.95 -54.30 18.79
CA SER A 305 13.44 -54.86 17.52
C SER A 305 13.41 -56.38 17.61
N PRO A 306 12.59 -57.05 16.77
CA PRO A 306 13.25 -58.00 15.88
C PRO A 306 12.76 -57.90 14.43
N ALA A 307 13.75 -57.92 13.52
CA ALA A 307 13.67 -58.48 12.18
C ALA A 307 13.30 -59.98 12.26
N THR A 308 12.68 -60.63 11.30
CA THR A 308 13.21 -61.03 9.97
C THR A 308 12.06 -61.64 9.14
N ALA A 309 11.90 -61.23 7.88
CA ALA A 309 12.29 -61.95 6.65
C ALA A 309 11.42 -63.18 6.31
N ASP A 310 10.74 -63.14 5.15
CA ASP A 310 11.10 -64.01 4.01
C ASP A 310 10.43 -63.55 2.70
N ALA A 311 11.19 -63.62 1.60
CA ALA A 311 10.71 -63.60 0.21
C ALA A 311 10.70 -65.06 -0.30
N PRO A 312 10.08 -65.40 -1.45
CA PRO A 312 10.76 -65.25 -2.74
C PRO A 312 9.80 -64.88 -3.91
N ALA A 313 10.23 -64.05 -4.86
CA ALA A 313 10.75 -64.39 -6.19
C ALA A 313 9.72 -64.98 -7.18
N ASP A 314 9.45 -64.25 -8.27
CA ASP A 314 9.65 -64.81 -9.62
C ASP A 314 10.03 -63.69 -10.60
N ALA A 315 10.98 -64.01 -11.47
CA ALA A 315 11.45 -63.24 -12.62
C ALA A 315 10.62 -63.71 -13.86
N PRO A 316 10.90 -63.37 -15.15
CA PRO A 316 12.11 -62.79 -15.73
C PRO A 316 11.90 -61.67 -16.78
N ALA A 317 13.04 -61.11 -17.21
CA ALA A 317 13.24 -60.32 -18.43
C ALA A 317 13.76 -61.26 -19.56
N PRO A 318 14.37 -60.78 -20.67
CA PRO A 318 13.84 -60.02 -21.83
C PRO A 318 14.14 -60.71 -23.20
N ASP A 319 13.48 -60.29 -24.30
CA ASP A 319 13.96 -60.35 -25.72
C ASP A 319 12.89 -59.69 -26.62
N ALA A 320 13.12 -58.62 -27.39
CA ALA A 320 13.88 -58.46 -28.64
C ALA A 320 13.00 -58.50 -29.93
N ALA A 321 13.01 -57.35 -30.63
CA ALA A 321 12.99 -57.12 -32.09
C ALA A 321 11.71 -57.26 -32.97
N ALA A 322 11.58 -56.25 -33.87
CA ALA A 322 10.84 -56.15 -35.14
C ALA A 322 9.29 -56.19 -35.07
N ASP A 323 8.48 -55.48 -35.86
CA ASP A 323 8.60 -54.90 -37.21
C ASP A 323 7.56 -53.74 -37.36
N ALA A 324 7.69 -52.92 -38.40
CA ALA A 324 6.90 -51.71 -38.70
C ALA A 324 5.46 -51.96 -39.18
N PRO A 325 4.57 -50.93 -39.31
CA PRO A 325 4.56 -50.03 -40.49
C PRO A 325 4.37 -48.53 -40.10
N ALA A 326 4.95 -47.51 -40.77
CA ALA A 326 4.70 -46.96 -42.13
C ALA A 326 3.24 -46.54 -42.35
N ALA A 327 2.90 -45.25 -42.19
CA ALA A 327 2.62 -44.25 -43.25
C ALA A 327 1.22 -43.66 -42.95
N GLU A 328 0.87 -42.40 -43.14
CA GLU A 328 1.47 -41.33 -43.95
C GLU A 328 0.93 -39.98 -43.44
N ALA A 329 1.76 -38.95 -43.52
CA ALA A 329 1.44 -37.55 -43.28
C ALA A 329 1.82 -36.77 -44.55
N ALA A 330 0.98 -35.83 -44.98
CA ALA A 330 1.32 -34.64 -45.80
C ALA A 330 0.00 -33.86 -46.02
N ALA A 331 -0.15 -32.57 -45.72
CA ALA A 331 0.64 -31.38 -46.06
C ALA A 331 0.50 -30.95 -47.53
N ASP A 332 0.50 -29.61 -47.70
CA ASP A 332 0.51 -28.80 -48.93
C ASP A 332 -0.85 -28.51 -49.60
N ALA A 333 -1.16 -27.31 -50.12
CA ALA A 333 -0.33 -26.15 -50.44
C ALA A 333 -1.18 -24.86 -50.53
N ALA A 334 -0.54 -23.72 -50.28
CA ALA A 334 -0.91 -22.42 -50.81
C ALA A 334 -0.04 -22.12 -52.05
N ALA A 335 -0.64 -21.69 -53.16
CA ALA A 335 -0.02 -20.94 -54.28
C ALA A 335 -1.15 -20.61 -55.30
N GLU A 336 -1.49 -19.37 -55.65
CA GLU A 336 -0.77 -18.32 -56.41
C GLU A 336 -1.08 -18.33 -57.93
N ALA A 337 -1.96 -17.39 -58.33
CA ALA A 337 -2.03 -16.62 -59.62
C ALA A 337 -2.22 -17.36 -60.98
N PRO A 338 -2.21 -16.66 -62.15
CA PRO A 338 -3.17 -15.68 -62.70
C PRO A 338 -3.66 -16.06 -64.14
N ALA A 339 -4.54 -15.23 -64.76
CA ALA A 339 -4.68 -14.94 -66.22
C ALA A 339 -6.17 -14.83 -66.67
N THR A 340 -6.62 -13.63 -67.08
CA THR A 340 -7.01 -13.20 -68.47
C THR A 340 -8.24 -13.94 -69.02
N ASP A 341 -9.24 -13.35 -69.67
CA ASP A 341 -9.25 -12.27 -70.66
C ASP A 341 -10.73 -11.95 -71.00
N ALA A 342 -10.93 -10.91 -71.82
CA ALA A 342 -12.07 -10.71 -72.73
C ALA A 342 -13.41 -10.17 -72.14
N THR A 343 -14.16 -9.25 -72.75
CA THR A 343 -14.10 -8.49 -74.01
C THR A 343 -15.32 -7.54 -74.02
N GLU A 344 -15.23 -6.44 -74.77
CA GLU A 344 -16.33 -5.67 -75.38
C GLU A 344 -17.28 -4.79 -74.51
N ALA A 345 -17.13 -3.48 -74.70
CA ALA A 345 -18.24 -2.53 -74.91
C ALA A 345 -19.04 -2.92 -76.19
N PRO A 346 -20.13 -2.24 -76.64
CA PRO A 346 -20.74 -0.98 -76.17
C PRO A 346 -22.30 -0.98 -76.21
N ALA A 347 -22.89 0.18 -75.89
CA ALA A 347 -24.11 0.79 -76.46
C ALA A 347 -24.72 1.69 -75.37
N GLU A 348 -24.51 3.01 -75.43
CA GLU A 348 -25.42 3.94 -76.12
C GLU A 348 -26.88 3.74 -75.67
N ASP A 349 -27.36 4.60 -74.77
CA ASP A 349 -28.30 5.62 -75.23
C ASP A 349 -28.28 6.85 -74.32
N ALA A 350 -28.21 7.99 -74.97
CA ALA A 350 -28.21 9.31 -74.39
C ALA A 350 -29.58 9.93 -74.64
N THR A 351 -30.14 10.57 -73.63
CA THR A 351 -31.07 11.73 -73.70
C THR A 351 -31.57 11.90 -72.26
N GLY A 352 -31.36 13.01 -71.56
CA GLY A 352 -31.32 14.40 -71.99
C GLY A 352 -32.62 15.05 -71.55
N GLU A 353 -32.51 16.15 -70.78
CA GLU A 353 -33.59 17.06 -70.37
C GLU A 353 -34.62 16.51 -69.35
N THR A 354 -35.10 17.26 -68.35
CA THR A 354 -35.27 18.71 -68.15
C THR A 354 -35.45 19.02 -66.66
N ALA A 355 -35.30 20.30 -66.32
CA ALA A 355 -35.48 20.92 -65.00
C ALA A 355 -36.95 21.08 -64.55
N GLN A 356 -37.11 21.43 -63.26
CA GLN A 356 -38.21 22.18 -62.61
C GLN A 356 -39.59 21.51 -62.42
N ASP A 357 -39.99 21.31 -61.16
CA ASP A 357 -40.85 22.26 -60.40
C ASP A 357 -40.62 22.11 -58.88
#